data_AF-A0A7C8NUU4-F1
#
_entry.id   AF-A0A7C8NUU4-F1
#
_cell.length_a   1.000
_cell.length_b   1.000
_cell.length_c   1.000
_cell.angle_alpha   90.00
_cell.angle_beta   90.00
_cell.angle_gamma   90.00
#
_symmetry.space_group_name_H-M   'P 1'
#
loop_
_entity.id
_entity.type
_entity.pdbx_description
1 polymer ?
#
loop_
_entity_poly.entity_id
_entity_poly.type
_entity_poly.pdbx_seq_one_letter_code
_entity_poly.pdbx_strand_id
1 'polypeptide(L)'
;MSFFKVTLIRSSIGMPQKKVGVLKALGLRKRMRTVFHKITPATAGQLMKVKELIALSTTDKKLTRREMHEKRQPPYVTELGS
;
A
#
# COMPACT_ATOMS: atom_id res chain seq x y z
N MET A 1 -7.09 8.42 14.27
CA MET A 1 -7.37 6.99 13.97
C MET A 1 -6.21 6.47 13.14
N SER A 2 -5.56 5.40 13.58
CA SER A 2 -4.40 4.86 12.88
C SER A 2 -4.81 3.88 11.78
N PHE A 3 -4.03 3.83 10.71
CA PHE A 3 -4.22 3.01 9.52
C PHE A 3 -2.96 2.18 9.25
N PHE A 4 -3.16 0.98 8.71
CA PHE A 4 -2.11 0.23 8.05
C PHE A 4 -1.87 0.79 6.65
N LYS A 5 -0.67 1.30 6.40
CA LYS A 5 -0.14 1.58 5.07
C LYS A 5 0.53 0.30 4.58
N VAL A 6 -0.06 -0.32 3.57
CA VAL A 6 0.38 -1.62 3.05
C VAL A 6 0.84 -1.46 1.62
N THR A 7 2.04 -1.90 1.30
CA THR A 7 2.58 -1.88 -0.07
C THR A 7 2.96 -3.28 -0.50
N LEU A 8 2.51 -3.72 -1.68
CA LEU A 8 2.94 -4.99 -2.25
C LEU A 8 4.33 -4.86 -2.85
N ILE A 9 5.35 -5.41 -2.19
CA ILE A 9 6.76 -5.30 -2.60
C ILE A 9 7.23 -6.51 -3.42
N ARG A 10 6.63 -7.69 -3.22
CA ARG A 10 6.93 -8.90 -4.01
C ARG A 10 5.71 -9.35 -4.82
N SER A 11 5.98 -9.94 -5.97
CA SER A 11 4.92 -10.47 -6.85
C SER A 11 4.26 -11.70 -6.23
N SER A 12 2.98 -11.92 -6.55
CA SER A 12 2.24 -13.11 -6.16
C SER A 12 2.37 -14.27 -7.16
N ILE A 13 3.25 -14.16 -8.15
CA ILE A 13 3.50 -15.23 -9.12
C ILE A 13 4.04 -16.48 -8.41
N GLY A 14 3.54 -17.65 -8.80
CA GLY A 14 3.90 -18.92 -8.14
C GLY A 14 3.39 -19.09 -6.71
N MET A 15 2.56 -18.16 -6.20
CA MET A 15 1.97 -18.29 -4.86
C MET A 15 0.67 -19.11 -4.90
N PRO A 16 0.32 -19.81 -3.79
CA PRO A 16 -0.96 -20.51 -3.68
C PRO A 16 -2.16 -19.57 -3.87
N GLN A 17 -3.23 -20.08 -4.50
CA GLN A 17 -4.47 -19.31 -4.77
C GLN A 17 -5.05 -18.63 -3.53
N LYS A 18 -4.91 -19.25 -2.35
CA LYS A 18 -5.33 -18.64 -1.07
C LYS A 18 -4.60 -17.33 -0.76
N LYS A 19 -3.27 -17.28 -0.92
CA LYS A 19 -2.48 -16.04 -0.72
C LYS A 19 -2.87 -14.99 -1.77
N VAL A 20 -3.04 -15.41 -3.03
CA VAL A 20 -3.49 -14.53 -4.13
C VAL A 20 -4.87 -13.93 -3.86
N GLY A 21 -5.81 -14.74 -3.35
CA GLY A 21 -7.15 -14.29 -2.97
C GLY A 21 -7.13 -13.23 -1.87
N VAL A 22 -6.30 -13.41 -0.84
CA VAL A 22 -6.11 -12.43 0.24
C VAL A 22 -5.56 -11.11 -0.32
N LEU A 23 -4.55 -11.15 -1.19
CA LEU A 23 -4.03 -9.93 -1.83
C LEU A 23 -5.10 -9.20 -2.65
N LYS A 24 -5.92 -9.93 -3.41
CA LYS A 24 -7.03 -9.37 -4.17
C LYS A 24 -8.07 -8.70 -3.26
N ALA A 25 -8.43 -9.35 -2.14
CA ALA A 25 -9.37 -8.81 -1.15
C ALA A 25 -8.84 -7.54 -0.47
N LEU A 26 -7.53 -7.48 -0.19
CA LEU A 26 -6.86 -6.30 0.35
C LEU A 26 -6.67 -5.17 -0.70
N GLY A 27 -7.00 -5.40 -1.96
CA GLY A 27 -6.83 -4.41 -3.05
C GLY A 27 -5.41 -4.33 -3.63
N LEU A 28 -4.55 -5.29 -3.32
CA LEU A 28 -3.16 -5.36 -3.77
C LEU A 28 -3.04 -6.17 -5.07
N ARG A 29 -3.38 -5.53 -6.20
CA ARG A 29 -3.42 -6.20 -7.52
C ARG A 29 -2.11 -6.11 -8.33
N LYS A 30 -1.28 -5.11 -8.10
CA LYS A 30 -0.01 -4.87 -8.82
C LYS A 30 1.11 -4.57 -7.82
N ARG A 31 2.36 -4.91 -8.18
CA ARG A 31 3.54 -4.58 -7.37
C ARG A 31 3.67 -3.05 -7.22
N MET A 32 4.27 -2.61 -6.11
CA MET A 32 4.42 -1.21 -5.70
C MET A 32 3.10 -0.46 -5.52
N ARG A 33 1.97 -1.17 -5.48
CA ARG A 33 0.68 -0.59 -5.10
C ARG A 33 0.62 -0.45 -3.59
N THR A 34 0.32 0.77 -3.13
CA THR A 34 0.02 1.07 -1.73
C THR A 34 -1.48 1.22 -1.53
N VAL A 35 -1.99 0.64 -0.45
CA VAL A 35 -3.37 0.75 0.04
C VAL A 35 -3.38 1.09 1.53
N PHE A 36 -4.47 1.70 2.00
CA PHE A 36 -4.64 2.05 3.40
C PHE A 36 -5.86 1.32 3.96
N HIS A 37 -5.67 0.61 5.06
CA HIS A 37 -6.71 -0.12 5.77
C HIS A 37 -6.83 0.38 7.20
N LYS A 38 -8.04 0.44 7.75
CA LYS A 38 -8.23 0.72 9.19
C LYS A 38 -7.59 -0.40 10.00
N ILE A 39 -6.99 -0.06 11.15
CA ILE A 39 -6.43 -1.08 12.03
C ILE A 39 -7.58 -1.82 12.72
N THR A 40 -7.76 -3.08 12.33
CA THR A 40 -8.70 -4.02 12.94
C THR A 40 -8.06 -5.41 13.05
N PRO A 41 -8.49 -6.28 13.99
CA PRO A 41 -7.99 -7.65 14.08
C PRO A 41 -8.18 -8.43 12.78
N ALA A 42 -9.31 -8.23 12.09
CA ALA A 42 -9.59 -8.86 10.80
C ALA A 42 -8.57 -8.47 9.73
N THR A 43 -8.26 -7.17 9.59
CA THR A 43 -7.23 -6.70 8.66
C THR A 43 -5.84 -7.22 9.04
N ALA A 44 -5.50 -7.25 10.33
CA ALA A 44 -4.21 -7.76 10.79
C ALA A 44 -4.04 -9.25 10.45
N GLY A 45 -5.07 -10.06 10.67
CA GLY A 45 -5.06 -11.49 10.31
C GLY A 45 -4.91 -11.73 8.81
N GLN A 46 -5.53 -10.90 7.96
CA GLN A 46 -5.32 -10.96 6.50
C GLN A 46 -3.88 -10.59 6.12
N LEU A 47 -3.33 -9.52 6.70
CA LEU A 47 -1.96 -9.07 6.44
C LEU A 47 -0.93 -10.11 6.86
N MET A 48 -1.13 -10.79 7.99
CA MET A 48 -0.23 -11.85 8.47
C MET A 48 -0.11 -13.02 7.49
N LYS A 49 -1.19 -13.38 6.79
CA LYS A 49 -1.18 -14.45 5.76
C LYS A 49 -0.29 -14.12 4.56
N VAL A 50 0.01 -12.85 4.33
CA VAL A 50 0.76 -12.35 3.15
C VAL A 50 2.00 -11.53 3.55
N LYS A 51 2.44 -11.59 4.82
CA LYS A 51 3.51 -10.76 5.40
C LYS A 51 4.82 -10.74 4.60
N GLU A 52 5.14 -11.85 3.93
CA GLU A 52 6.37 -12.02 3.14
C GLU A 52 6.37 -11.28 1.80
N LEU A 53 5.20 -10.79 1.37
CA LEU A 53 5.00 -10.11 0.09
C LEU A 53 4.80 -8.60 0.24
N ILE A 54 4.57 -8.13 1.46
CA ILE A 54 4.16 -6.75 1.74
C ILE A 54 5.18 -6.02 2.62
N ALA A 55 5.24 -4.70 2.44
CA ALA A 55 5.79 -3.78 3.43
C ALA A 55 4.63 -3.13 4.19
N LEU A 56 4.72 -3.13 5.52
CA LEU A 56 3.69 -2.63 6.42
C LEU A 56 4.24 -1.49 7.27
N SER A 57 3.49 -0.38 7.37
CA SER A 57 3.74 0.67 8.36
C SER A 57 2.43 1.25 8.88
N THR A 58 2.51 1.95 10.02
CA THR A 58 1.35 2.62 10.64
C THR A 58 1.37 4.11 10.29
N THR A 59 0.19 4.69 10.04
CA THR A 59 0.03 6.12 9.78
C THR A 59 -1.29 6.65 10.34
N ASP A 60 -1.34 7.92 10.71
CA ASP A 60 -2.56 8.52 11.25
C ASP A 60 -3.56 8.95 10.18
N LYS A 61 -3.14 9.01 8.91
CA LYS A 61 -3.95 9.49 7.79
C LYS A 61 -3.90 8.52 6.62
N LYS A 62 -5.08 8.17 6.08
CA LYS A 62 -5.18 7.53 4.77
C LYS A 62 -4.94 8.60 3.70
N LEU A 63 -4.08 8.32 2.73
CA LEU A 63 -3.90 9.19 1.57
C LEU A 63 -4.80 8.71 0.42
N THR A 64 -5.43 9.67 -0.26
CA THR A 64 -6.16 9.43 -1.49
C THR A 64 -5.19 9.12 -2.64
N ARG A 65 -5.71 8.59 -3.74
CA ARG A 65 -4.91 8.31 -4.93
C ARG A 65 -4.26 9.58 -5.51
N ARG A 66 -4.96 10.72 -5.43
CA ARG A 66 -4.48 12.02 -5.91
C ARG A 66 -3.33 12.53 -5.04
N GLU A 67 -3.51 12.57 -3.73
CA GLU A 67 -2.46 12.99 -2.78
C GLU A 67 -1.21 12.10 -2.89
N MET A 68 -1.38 10.78 -3.08
CA MET A 68 -0.25 9.88 -3.33
C MET A 68 0.48 10.17 -4.64
N HIS A 69 -0.23 10.65 -5.67
CA HIS A 69 0.37 11.01 -6.95
C HIS A 69 1.15 12.33 -6.82
N GLU A 70 0.54 13.35 -6.23
CA GLU A 70 1.17 14.65 -5.98
C GLU A 70 2.45 14.50 -5.14
N LYS A 71 2.44 13.67 -4.08
CA LYS A 71 3.64 13.39 -3.28
C LYS A 71 4.79 12.70 -4.04
N ARG A 72 4.51 12.10 -5.19
CA ARG A 72 5.53 11.46 -6.04
C ARG A 72 6.03 12.39 -7.13
N GLN A 73 5.33 13.50 -7.39
CA GLN A 73 5.79 14.46 -8.37
C GLN A 73 7.02 15.19 -7.81
N PRO A 74 8.10 15.32 -8.59
CA PRO A 74 9.22 16.15 -8.19
C PRO A 74 8.75 17.60 -8.06
N PRO A 75 9.34 18.39 -7.15
CA PRO A 75 9.08 19.82 -7.12
C PRO A 75 9.49 20.42 -8.46
N TYR A 76 8.57 21.13 -9.13
CA TYR A 76 8.91 21.95 -10.27
C TYR A 76 9.55 23.23 -9.74
N VAL A 77 10.87 23.35 -9.88
CA VAL A 77 11.60 24.57 -9.51
C VAL A 77 11.60 25.48 -10.72
N THR A 78 10.80 26.55 -10.70
CA THR A 78 10.97 27.66 -11.63
C THR A 78 12.05 28.57 -11.10
N GLU A 79 13.26 28.45 -11.62
CA GLU A 79 14.27 29.51 -11.53
C GLU A 79 13.84 30.64 -12.47
N LEU A 80 12.84 31.42 -12.07
CA LEU A 80 12.56 32.69 -12.73
C LEU A 80 13.58 33.69 -12.20
N GLY A 81 14.65 33.82 -12.99
CA GLY A 81 15.71 34.81 -12.83
C GLY A 81 15.14 36.20 -12.60
N SER A 82 15.69 36.84 -11.58
CA SER A 82 15.62 38.30 -11.36
C SER A 82 16.85 38.94 -11.99
#